data_AF-A0AAW1JVI2-F1
#
_entry.id   AF-A0AAW1JVI2-F1
#
_cell.length_a   1.000
_cell.length_b   1.000
_cell.length_c   1.000
_cell.angle_alpha   90.00
_cell.angle_beta   90.00
_cell.angle_gamma   90.00
#
_symmetry.space_group_name_H-M   'P 1'
#
loop_
_entity.id
_entity.type
_entity.pdbx_description
1 polymer ?
#
loop_
_entity_poly.entity_id
_entity_poly.type
_entity_poly.pdbx_seq_one_letter_code
_entity_poly.pdbx_strand_id
1 'polypeptide(L)'
;MKLSSHEAGESCHCKRLKCFENITESERKQLLSTFNAMSDNNEENAYLCSLISLMVIQRRRNRNPEEETAYHDSTYSYRVRIKRDNKVVASELYDICPTLINHLKNRKCGPVGRPTILTQEEEQHIVRILMTLAEWGFGMDRFQLKILVQDYLKRIDRPNPFKNGIPGKGLDYWI
;
A
#
# COMPACT_ATOMS: atom_id res chain seq x y z
N MET A 1 -23.04 -15.59 1.77
CA MET A 1 -23.69 -14.68 0.79
C MET A 1 -22.95 -13.36 0.84
N LYS A 2 -22.25 -12.96 -0.23
CA LYS A 2 -21.53 -11.68 -0.26
C LYS A 2 -22.55 -10.55 -0.34
N LEU A 3 -22.53 -9.65 0.65
CA LEU A 3 -23.54 -8.60 0.81
C LEU A 3 -23.30 -7.38 -0.10
N SER A 4 -22.13 -7.28 -0.74
CA SER A 4 -21.74 -6.12 -1.56
C SER A 4 -21.14 -6.54 -2.90
N SER A 5 -21.75 -6.11 -4.00
CA SER A 5 -21.14 -6.14 -5.33
C SER A 5 -20.08 -5.06 -5.44
N HIS A 6 -18.92 -5.39 -6.00
CA HIS A 6 -17.90 -4.42 -6.34
C HIS A 6 -18.35 -3.58 -7.53
N GLU A 7 -18.09 -2.28 -7.47
CA GLU A 7 -18.38 -1.32 -8.55
C GLU A 7 -17.08 -0.69 -9.05
N ALA A 8 -17.04 -0.34 -10.34
CA ALA A 8 -15.90 0.37 -10.90
C ALA A 8 -15.88 1.80 -10.37
N GLY A 9 -14.77 2.19 -9.72
CA GLY A 9 -14.56 3.58 -9.31
C GLY A 9 -14.26 4.52 -10.47
N GLU A 10 -14.08 5.80 -10.15
CA GLU A 10 -13.68 6.83 -11.10
C GLU A 10 -12.29 6.57 -11.70
N SER A 11 -12.00 7.24 -12.83
CA SER A 11 -10.68 7.16 -13.47
C SER A 11 -9.58 7.58 -12.52
N CYS A 12 -8.53 6.76 -12.42
CA CYS A 12 -7.35 7.08 -11.62
C CYS A 12 -6.42 8.10 -12.27
N HIS A 13 -6.69 8.54 -13.51
CA HIS A 13 -5.92 9.53 -14.28
C HIS A 13 -4.39 9.27 -14.29
N CYS A 14 -3.98 8.01 -14.24
CA CYS A 14 -2.58 7.64 -14.10
C CYS A 14 -1.79 7.89 -15.40
N LYS A 15 -0.85 8.83 -15.36
CA LYS A 15 -0.04 9.21 -16.55
C LYS A 15 0.87 8.10 -17.07
N ARG A 16 1.36 7.25 -16.15
CA ARG A 16 2.30 6.17 -16.45
C ARG A 16 1.63 4.97 -17.12
N LEU A 17 0.49 4.55 -16.57
CA LEU A 17 -0.15 3.28 -16.92
C LEU A 17 -1.41 3.45 -17.75
N LYS A 18 -2.02 4.65 -17.72
CA LYS A 18 -3.16 5.02 -18.54
C LYS A 18 -4.27 3.96 -18.52
N CYS A 19 -4.53 3.38 -17.34
CA CYS A 19 -5.34 2.16 -17.20
C CYS A 19 -6.73 2.29 -17.85
N PHE A 20 -7.35 3.47 -17.76
CA PHE A 20 -8.68 3.74 -18.32
C PHE A 20 -8.68 4.08 -19.82
N GLU A 21 -7.51 4.41 -20.39
CA GLU A 21 -7.31 4.57 -21.84
C GLU A 21 -6.99 3.22 -22.49
N ASN A 22 -6.19 2.40 -21.81
CA ASN A 22 -5.70 1.11 -22.30
C ASN A 22 -6.74 -0.03 -22.23
N ILE A 23 -7.64 0.05 -21.25
CA ILE A 23 -8.69 -0.94 -21.01
C ILE A 23 -10.02 -0.24 -21.27
N THR A 24 -10.82 -0.75 -22.20
CA THR A 24 -12.12 -0.19 -22.54
C THR A 24 -13.13 -0.36 -21.41
N GLU A 25 -14.22 0.42 -21.43
CA GLU A 25 -15.26 0.32 -20.40
C GLU A 25 -15.93 -1.06 -20.37
N SER A 26 -16.17 -1.68 -21.54
CA SER A 26 -16.74 -3.03 -21.64
C SER A 26 -15.82 -4.07 -21.00
N GLU A 27 -14.51 -3.98 -21.23
CA GLU A 27 -13.53 -4.88 -20.62
C GLU A 27 -13.44 -4.71 -19.11
N ARG A 28 -13.50 -3.47 -18.61
CA ARG A 28 -13.58 -3.21 -17.16
C ARG A 28 -14.84 -3.83 -16.55
N LYS A 29 -16.00 -3.69 -17.22
CA LYS A 29 -17.26 -4.32 -16.78
C LYS A 29 -17.16 -5.85 -16.77
N GLN A 30 -16.51 -6.46 -17.76
CA GLN A 30 -16.28 -7.91 -17.79
C GLN A 30 -15.36 -8.38 -16.66
N LEU A 31 -14.25 -7.69 -16.42
CA LEU A 31 -13.34 -7.99 -15.30
C LEU A 31 -14.08 -7.93 -13.97
N LEU A 32 -14.89 -6.88 -13.77
CA LEU A 32 -15.67 -6.68 -12.56
C LEU A 32 -16.77 -7.72 -12.39
N SER A 33 -17.48 -8.07 -13.47
CA SER A 33 -18.50 -9.12 -13.47
C SER A 33 -17.88 -10.48 -13.14
N THR A 34 -16.70 -10.79 -13.66
CA THR A 34 -15.97 -12.02 -13.34
C THR A 34 -15.58 -12.06 -11.87
N PHE A 35 -15.08 -10.94 -11.34
CA PHE A 35 -14.70 -10.83 -9.93
C PHE A 35 -15.91 -10.93 -8.99
N ASN A 36 -17.03 -10.28 -9.31
CA ASN A 36 -18.26 -10.34 -8.53
C ASN A 36 -18.96 -11.71 -8.59
N ALA A 37 -18.67 -12.54 -9.59
CA ALA A 37 -19.18 -13.90 -9.68
C ALA A 37 -18.47 -14.88 -8.73
N MET A 38 -17.33 -14.47 -8.14
CA MET A 38 -16.60 -15.27 -7.17
C MET A 38 -17.39 -15.35 -5.87
N SER A 39 -17.44 -16.56 -5.30
CA SER A 39 -18.37 -16.91 -4.24
C SER A 39 -17.86 -16.50 -2.85
N ASP A 40 -16.56 -16.51 -2.65
CA ASP A 40 -15.91 -16.22 -1.39
C ASP A 40 -14.57 -15.46 -1.53
N ASN A 41 -14.05 -15.01 -0.39
CA ASN A 41 -12.80 -14.25 -0.33
C ASN A 41 -11.57 -15.08 -0.71
N ASN A 42 -11.61 -16.41 -0.59
CA ASN A 42 -10.48 -17.26 -0.95
C ASN A 42 -10.33 -17.33 -2.46
N GLU A 43 -11.44 -17.50 -3.17
CA GLU A 43 -11.49 -17.47 -4.63
C GLU A 43 -11.02 -16.12 -5.19
N GLU A 44 -11.44 -15.02 -4.56
CA GLU A 44 -10.98 -13.68 -4.91
C GLU A 44 -9.49 -13.47 -4.66
N ASN A 45 -9.00 -13.92 -3.51
CA ASN A 45 -7.58 -13.81 -3.19
C ASN A 45 -6.74 -14.68 -4.12
N ALA A 46 -7.18 -15.89 -4.44
CA ALA A 46 -6.53 -16.76 -5.41
C ALA A 46 -6.48 -16.12 -6.80
N TYR A 47 -7.59 -15.53 -7.24
CA TYR A 47 -7.65 -14.78 -8.48
C TYR A 47 -6.67 -13.60 -8.48
N LEU A 48 -6.68 -12.75 -7.44
CA LEU A 48 -5.78 -11.60 -7.34
C LEU A 48 -4.31 -12.01 -7.28
N CYS A 49 -3.98 -13.10 -6.58
CA CYS A 49 -2.63 -13.67 -6.56
C CYS A 49 -2.19 -14.12 -7.96
N SER A 50 -3.10 -14.68 -8.76
CA SER A 50 -2.82 -15.09 -10.14
C SER A 50 -2.53 -13.93 -11.11
N LEU A 51 -2.83 -12.69 -10.69
CA LEU A 51 -2.52 -11.46 -11.42
C LEU A 51 -1.12 -10.93 -11.11
N ILE A 52 -0.43 -11.48 -10.10
CA ILE A 52 0.90 -11.04 -9.68
C ILE A 52 1.97 -11.76 -10.50
N SER A 53 2.92 -11.00 -11.04
CA SER A 53 4.13 -11.50 -11.68
C SER A 53 5.35 -11.07 -10.86
N LEU A 54 6.10 -12.06 -10.38
CA LEU A 54 7.38 -11.86 -9.71
C LEU A 54 8.45 -11.51 -10.76
N MET A 55 9.19 -10.43 -10.53
CA MET A 55 10.31 -10.01 -11.37
C MET A 55 11.56 -9.91 -10.51
N VAL A 56 12.62 -10.62 -10.87
CA VAL A 56 13.92 -10.47 -10.20
C VAL A 56 14.53 -9.10 -10.53
N ILE A 57 15.21 -8.49 -9.56
CA ILE A 57 15.83 -7.18 -9.78
C ILE A 57 17.00 -7.31 -10.75
N GLN A 58 16.87 -6.64 -11.90
CA GLN A 58 17.90 -6.64 -12.95
C GLN A 58 18.99 -5.59 -12.73
N ARG A 59 18.66 -4.47 -12.07
CA ARG A 59 19.62 -3.37 -11.85
C ARG A 59 19.27 -2.58 -10.59
N ARG A 60 20.23 -2.49 -9.67
CA ARG A 60 20.14 -1.64 -8.48
C ARG A 60 20.63 -0.23 -8.83
N ARG A 61 19.82 0.79 -8.56
CA ARG A 61 20.20 2.20 -8.80
C ARG A 61 20.83 2.85 -7.57
N ASN A 62 20.61 2.26 -6.39
CA ASN A 62 21.22 2.75 -5.18
C ASN A 62 22.73 2.54 -5.25
N ARG A 63 23.49 3.54 -4.81
CA ARG A 63 24.97 3.51 -4.80
C ARG A 63 25.53 3.16 -3.42
N ASN A 64 24.66 3.05 -2.42
CA ASN A 64 25.08 2.71 -1.07
C ASN A 64 25.51 1.23 -0.99
N PRO A 65 26.50 0.92 -0.14
CA PRO A 65 26.94 -0.45 0.09
C PRO A 65 25.80 -1.33 0.62
N GLU A 66 25.85 -2.63 0.29
CA GLU A 66 24.82 -3.63 0.64
C GLU A 66 24.58 -3.78 2.14
N GLU A 67 25.61 -3.55 2.96
CA GLU A 67 25.55 -3.67 4.41
C GLU A 67 24.72 -2.56 5.07
N GLU A 68 24.57 -1.42 4.40
CA GLU A 68 23.84 -0.24 4.93
C GLU A 68 22.40 -0.17 4.44
N THR A 69 21.98 -1.03 3.51
CA THR A 69 20.67 -0.92 2.85
C THR A 69 19.99 -2.27 2.67
N ALA A 70 18.82 -2.41 3.31
CA ALA A 70 17.94 -3.55 3.09
C ALA A 70 17.35 -3.48 1.67
N TYR A 71 17.92 -4.26 0.76
CA TYR A 71 17.41 -4.37 -0.61
C TYR A 71 16.25 -5.35 -0.67
N HIS A 72 15.26 -5.04 -1.50
CA HIS A 72 14.32 -6.06 -1.99
C HIS A 72 15.03 -6.86 -3.09
N ASP A 73 14.82 -8.18 -3.15
CA ASP A 73 15.39 -9.01 -4.23
C ASP A 73 14.43 -9.23 -5.40
N SER A 74 13.18 -8.83 -5.21
CA SER A 74 12.10 -8.99 -6.17
C SER A 74 11.25 -7.72 -6.28
N THR A 75 10.82 -7.41 -7.50
CA THR A 75 9.74 -6.48 -7.78
C THR A 75 8.50 -7.26 -8.21
N TYR A 76 7.33 -6.77 -7.84
CA TYR A 76 6.05 -7.39 -8.21
C TYR A 76 5.36 -6.50 -9.25
N SER A 77 4.89 -7.07 -10.36
CA SER A 77 3.97 -6.40 -11.30
C SER A 77 2.59 -7.04 -11.20
N TYR A 78 1.54 -6.24 -11.29
CA TYR A 78 0.16 -6.71 -11.32
C TYR A 78 -0.36 -6.58 -12.76
N ARG A 79 -0.96 -7.64 -13.29
CA ARG A 79 -1.44 -7.71 -14.68
C ARG A 79 -2.86 -8.26 -14.70
N VAL A 80 -3.78 -7.63 -15.42
CA VAL A 80 -5.13 -8.17 -15.62
C VAL A 80 -5.22 -8.98 -16.91
N ARG A 81 -6.15 -9.94 -16.92
CA ARG A 81 -6.37 -10.79 -18.09
C ARG A 81 -7.60 -10.37 -18.87
N ILE A 82 -7.39 -9.93 -20.10
CA ILE A 82 -8.45 -9.49 -21.02
C ILE A 82 -8.51 -10.45 -22.20
N LYS A 83 -9.72 -10.84 -22.59
CA LYS A 83 -10.00 -11.63 -23.81
C LYS A 83 -10.51 -10.69 -24.90
N ARG A 84 -9.82 -10.62 -26.04
CA ARG A 84 -10.28 -9.95 -27.27
C ARG A 84 -10.31 -11.00 -28.38
N ASP A 85 -11.43 -11.13 -29.09
CA ASP A 85 -11.57 -12.05 -30.24
C ASP A 85 -11.11 -13.49 -29.96
N ASN A 86 -11.55 -14.06 -28.83
CA ASN A 86 -11.14 -15.39 -28.33
C ASN A 86 -9.63 -15.59 -28.09
N LYS A 87 -8.82 -14.53 -28.19
CA LYS A 87 -7.42 -14.52 -27.78
C LYS A 87 -7.30 -13.86 -26.41
N VAL A 88 -6.58 -14.53 -25.51
CA VAL A 88 -6.16 -13.92 -24.25
C VAL A 88 -5.01 -12.98 -24.57
N VAL A 89 -5.28 -11.68 -24.64
CA VAL A 89 -4.26 -10.63 -24.91
C VAL A 89 -3.39 -10.38 -23.66
N ALA A 90 -3.81 -10.93 -22.51
CA ALA A 90 -3.28 -10.75 -21.16
C ALA A 90 -1.79 -11.01 -20.91
N SER A 91 -1.04 -11.59 -21.84
CA SER A 91 0.41 -11.75 -21.68
C SER A 91 1.14 -10.42 -21.83
N GLU A 92 0.58 -9.49 -22.60
CA GLU A 92 1.14 -8.15 -22.86
C GLU A 92 0.57 -7.12 -21.87
N LEU A 93 0.80 -7.37 -20.57
CA LEU A 93 1.40 -6.37 -19.66
C LEU A 93 0.83 -4.94 -19.66
N TYR A 94 -0.44 -4.75 -19.33
CA TYR A 94 -0.79 -3.51 -18.62
C TYR A 94 -0.33 -3.68 -17.18
N ASP A 95 0.86 -3.15 -16.87
CA ASP A 95 1.24 -2.88 -15.49
C ASP A 95 0.08 -2.13 -14.86
N ILE A 96 -0.55 -2.74 -13.87
CA ILE A 96 -1.66 -2.14 -13.19
C ILE A 96 -1.16 -1.70 -11.83
N CYS A 97 -1.38 -0.42 -11.54
CA CYS A 97 -1.03 0.13 -10.25
C CYS A 97 -1.80 -0.64 -9.18
N PRO A 98 -1.21 -0.94 -8.01
CA PRO A 98 -1.93 -1.46 -6.84
C PRO A 98 -3.23 -0.67 -6.54
N THR A 99 -3.28 0.59 -6.97
CA THR A 99 -4.45 1.47 -7.00
C THR A 99 -5.68 0.85 -7.68
N LEU A 100 -5.58 0.07 -8.77
CA LEU A 100 -6.77 -0.56 -9.39
C LEU A 100 -7.35 -1.65 -8.49
N ILE A 101 -6.51 -2.44 -7.81
CA ILE A 101 -6.98 -3.42 -6.81
C ILE A 101 -7.64 -2.68 -5.65
N ASN A 102 -7.07 -1.54 -5.23
CA ASN A 102 -7.70 -0.68 -4.24
C ASN A 102 -9.04 -0.12 -4.76
N HIS A 103 -9.16 0.30 -6.02
CA HIS A 103 -10.41 0.74 -6.62
C HIS A 103 -11.44 -0.39 -6.74
N LEU A 104 -11.04 -1.59 -7.17
CA LEU A 104 -11.89 -2.78 -7.22
C LEU A 104 -12.39 -3.17 -5.82
N LYS A 105 -11.53 -3.04 -4.80
CA LYS A 105 -11.88 -3.24 -3.38
C LYS A 105 -12.54 -2.01 -2.73
N ASN A 106 -12.84 -0.97 -3.51
CA ASN A 106 -13.40 0.31 -3.05
C ASN A 106 -12.60 0.99 -1.90
N ARG A 107 -11.29 0.72 -1.82
CA ARG A 107 -10.33 1.39 -0.95
C ARG A 107 -9.89 2.70 -1.59
N LYS A 108 -10.18 3.83 -0.95
CA LYS A 108 -9.66 5.14 -1.37
C LYS A 108 -8.15 5.18 -1.18
N CYS A 109 -7.39 5.28 -2.27
CA CYS A 109 -5.98 5.69 -2.20
C CYS A 109 -5.94 7.17 -1.87
N GLY A 110 -5.71 7.50 -0.60
CA GLY A 110 -5.44 8.87 -0.20
C GLY A 110 -4.14 9.40 -0.82
N PRO A 111 -3.90 10.71 -0.78
CA PRO A 111 -2.59 11.27 -1.12
C PRO A 111 -1.50 10.59 -0.28
N VAL A 112 -0.35 10.30 -0.92
CA VAL A 112 0.84 9.78 -0.24
C VAL A 112 1.10 10.66 0.99
N GLY A 113 1.17 10.04 2.17
CA GLY A 113 1.28 10.77 3.43
C GLY A 113 2.42 11.78 3.41
N ARG A 114 2.26 12.88 4.15
CA ARG A 114 3.36 13.84 4.35
C ARG A 114 4.57 13.08 4.94
N PRO A 115 5.81 13.46 4.57
CA PRO A 115 7.01 12.87 5.16
C PRO A 115 6.96 12.97 6.69
N THR A 116 7.54 11.97 7.35
CA THR A 116 7.55 11.86 8.80
C THR A 116 8.33 13.04 9.38
N ILE A 117 7.86 13.55 10.52
CA ILE A 117 8.54 14.64 11.26
C ILE A 117 9.73 14.12 12.04
N LEU A 118 9.70 12.83 12.36
CA LEU A 118 10.79 12.11 13.00
C LEU A 118 11.75 11.63 11.93
N THR A 119 13.05 11.72 12.21
CA THR A 119 14.06 11.06 11.36
C THR A 119 13.98 9.55 11.57
N GLN A 120 14.54 8.80 10.62
CA GLN A 120 14.59 7.34 10.71
C GLN A 120 15.32 6.86 11.98
N GLU A 121 16.33 7.59 12.44
CA GLU A 121 17.05 7.29 13.69
C GLU A 121 16.18 7.49 14.92
N GLU A 122 15.40 8.58 14.96
CA GLU A 122 14.47 8.89 16.04
C GLU A 122 13.35 7.83 16.13
N GLU A 123 12.83 7.40 14.98
CA GLU A 123 11.83 6.33 14.88
C GLU A 123 12.38 4.99 15.39
N GLN A 124 13.58 4.61 14.97
CA GLN A 124 14.25 3.39 15.45
C GLN A 124 14.47 3.43 16.96
N HIS A 125 14.84 4.59 17.51
CA HIS A 125 15.03 4.75 18.94
C HIS A 125 13.72 4.54 19.72
N ILE A 126 12.61 5.10 19.24
CA ILE A 126 11.28 4.91 19.83
C ILE A 126 10.85 3.44 19.76
N VAL A 127 11.06 2.77 18.63
CA VAL A 127 10.75 1.34 18.48
C VAL A 127 11.54 0.49 19.48
N ARG A 128 12.84 0.75 19.66
CA ARG A 128 13.66 0.04 20.65
C ARG A 128 13.11 0.22 22.07
N ILE A 129 12.76 1.44 22.45
CA ILE A 129 12.15 1.72 23.77
C ILE A 129 10.85 0.93 23.93
N LEU A 130 9.99 0.90 22.91
CA LEU A 130 8.73 0.15 22.95
C LEU A 130 8.96 -1.36 23.11
N MET A 131 9.94 -1.92 22.39
CA MET A 131 10.31 -3.33 22.53
C MET A 131 10.82 -3.64 23.94
N THR A 132 11.71 -2.81 24.50
CA THR A 132 12.23 -2.99 25.86
C THR A 132 11.14 -2.85 26.92
N LEU A 133 10.19 -1.92 26.76
CA LEU A 133 9.04 -1.80 27.67
C LEU A 133 8.13 -3.02 27.60
N ALA A 134 7.90 -3.56 26.40
CA ALA A 134 7.15 -4.80 26.21
C ALA A 134 7.84 -6.00 26.86
N GLU A 135 9.17 -6.12 26.73
CA GLU A 135 9.98 -7.14 27.41
C GLU A 135 9.86 -7.05 28.94
N TRP A 136 9.74 -5.83 29.48
CA TRP A 136 9.54 -5.59 30.91
C TRP A 136 8.09 -5.76 31.37
N GLY A 137 7.19 -6.17 30.48
CA GLY A 137 5.78 -6.40 30.80
C GLY A 137 4.92 -5.12 30.84
N PHE A 138 5.47 -3.98 30.40
CA PHE A 138 4.73 -2.73 30.28
C PHE A 138 4.26 -2.54 28.84
N GLY A 139 3.01 -2.94 28.58
CA GLY A 139 2.34 -2.64 27.31
C GLY A 139 2.01 -1.14 27.24
N MET A 140 2.39 -0.49 26.13
CA MET A 140 2.03 0.89 25.88
C MET A 140 0.83 0.96 24.91
N ASP A 141 -0.19 1.72 25.27
CA ASP A 141 -1.33 1.95 24.39
C ASP A 141 -1.00 3.01 23.31
N ARG A 142 -1.86 3.09 22.29
CA ARG A 142 -1.66 4.02 21.16
C ARG A 142 -1.70 5.49 21.58
N PHE A 143 -2.38 5.82 22.68
CA PHE A 143 -2.46 7.18 23.19
C PHE A 143 -1.17 7.56 23.92
N GLN A 144 -0.65 6.67 24.75
CA GLN A 144 0.62 6.81 25.45
C GLN A 144 1.79 6.99 24.48
N LEU A 145 1.82 6.27 23.36
CA LEU A 145 2.82 6.50 22.31
C LEU A 145 2.73 7.92 21.73
N LYS A 146 1.51 8.43 21.49
CA LYS A 146 1.31 9.79 20.97
C LYS A 146 1.79 10.85 21.97
N ILE A 147 1.57 10.62 23.26
CA ILE A 147 2.07 11.50 24.33
C ILE A 147 3.60 11.47 24.39
N LEU A 148 4.22 10.28 24.29
CA LEU A 148 5.66 10.14 24.26
C LEU A 148 6.29 10.93 23.10
N VAL A 149 5.73 10.81 21.90
CA VAL A 149 6.19 11.57 20.72
C VAL A 149 5.94 13.06 20.90
N GLN A 150 4.80 13.47 21.44
CA GLN A 150 4.52 14.88 21.75
C GLN A 150 5.55 15.46 22.72
N ASP A 151 5.86 14.76 23.80
CA ASP A 151 6.81 15.19 24.81
C ASP A 151 8.23 15.23 24.27
N TYR A 152 8.60 14.26 23.44
CA TYR A 152 9.87 14.28 22.71
C TYR A 152 9.99 15.55 21.85
N LEU A 153 8.97 15.85 21.03
CA LEU A 153 8.96 17.02 20.15
C LEU A 153 8.98 18.35 20.93
N LYS A 154 8.31 18.41 22.08
CA LYS A 154 8.37 19.57 22.99
C LYS A 154 9.77 19.76 23.58
N ARG A 155 10.45 18.68 23.97
CA ARG A 155 11.81 18.75 24.55
C ARG A 155 12.84 19.26 23.56
N ILE A 156 12.69 18.92 22.28
CA ILE A 156 13.60 19.38 21.22
C ILE A 156 13.16 20.71 20.58
N ASP A 157 12.05 21.30 21.05
CA ASP A 157 11.43 22.52 20.51
C ASP A 157 11.24 22.50 18.98
N ARG A 158 10.89 21.33 18.42
CA ARG A 158 10.75 21.17 16.96
C ARG A 158 9.35 21.63 16.51
N PRO A 159 9.25 22.59 15.57
CA PRO A 159 7.98 23.00 15.02
C PRO A 159 7.35 21.81 14.30
N ASN A 160 6.08 21.54 14.60
CA ASN A 160 5.36 20.39 14.07
C ASN A 160 3.95 20.80 13.59
N PRO A 161 3.41 20.16 12.54
CA PRO A 161 2.09 20.43 11.99
C PRO A 161 0.96 19.78 12.80
N PHE A 162 1.23 19.25 13.99
CA PHE A 162 0.26 18.50 14.77
C PHE A 162 -0.69 19.42 15.54
N LYS A 163 -1.98 19.09 15.52
CA LYS A 163 -2.97 19.83 16.32
C LYS A 163 -2.66 19.63 17.80
N ASN A 164 -2.38 20.72 18.52
CA ASN A 164 -1.96 20.72 19.92
C ASN A 164 -0.66 19.93 20.18
N GLY A 165 0.18 19.72 19.16
CA GLY A 165 1.41 18.92 19.27
C GLY A 165 1.20 17.41 19.32
N ILE A 166 -0.04 16.92 19.19
CA ILE A 166 -0.36 15.49 19.29
C ILE A 166 -0.38 14.85 17.89
N PRO A 167 0.43 13.81 17.63
CA PRO A 167 0.42 13.13 16.34
C PRO A 167 -0.96 12.57 15.96
N GLY A 168 -1.36 12.80 14.72
CA GLY A 168 -2.62 12.31 14.17
C GLY A 168 -2.61 10.82 13.83
N LYS A 169 -3.66 10.35 13.14
CA LYS A 169 -3.82 8.93 12.74
C LYS A 169 -2.69 8.36 11.87
N GLY A 170 -1.83 9.22 11.30
CA GLY A 170 -0.64 8.80 10.56
C GLY A 170 0.39 8.06 11.41
N LEU A 171 0.45 8.35 12.72
CA LEU A 171 1.33 7.65 13.66
C LEU A 171 0.82 6.22 14.01
N ASP A 172 -0.46 5.94 13.71
CA ASP A 172 -1.07 4.63 14.01
C ASP A 172 -0.67 3.54 13.01
N TYR A 173 0.00 3.89 11.90
CA TYR A 173 0.48 2.94 10.89
C TYR A 173 1.84 2.30 11.22
N TRP A 174 2.45 2.68 12.37
CA TRP A 174 3.77 2.22 12.81
C TRP A 174 3.73 0.99 13.73
N ILE A 175 2.53 0.61 14.19
CA ILE A 175 2.29 -0.51 15.11
C ILE A 175 1.34 -1.52 14.47
#